data_AF-A0A2E3VAM1-F1
#
_entry.id   AF-A0A2E3VAM1-F1
#
_cell.length_a   1.000
_cell.length_b   1.000
_cell.length_c   1.000
_cell.angle_alpha   90.00
_cell.angle_beta   90.00
_cell.angle_gamma   90.00
#
_symmetry.space_group_name_H-M   'P 1'
#
loop_
_entity.id
_entity.type
_entity.pdbx_description
1 polymer ?
#
loop_
_entity_poly.entity_id
_entity_poly.type
_entity_poly.pdbx_seq_one_letter_code
_entity_poly.pdbx_strand_id
1 'polypeptide(L)'
;MVIDNVIKSMKTDIGKMILSIILGIGLASLFRKSCESRNCLVFHAPSFKEINENVYKYDNKCYKFKEHPTKCNGKKKKQVRFA
;
A
#
# COMPACT_ATOMS: atom_id res chain seq x y z
N MET A 1 -12.81 29.19 28.69
CA MET A 1 -11.50 29.68 29.19
C MET A 1 -10.31 29.08 28.47
N VAL A 2 -10.09 27.76 28.46
CA VAL A 2 -8.92 27.16 27.78
C VAL A 2 -8.99 27.31 26.25
N ILE A 3 -10.18 27.12 25.67
CA ILE A 3 -10.40 27.14 24.21
C ILE A 3 -10.15 28.55 23.64
N ASP A 4 -10.58 29.60 24.32
CA ASP A 4 -10.39 30.99 23.88
C ASP A 4 -8.91 31.38 23.77
N ASN A 5 -8.09 30.88 24.69
CA ASN A 5 -6.65 31.16 24.71
C ASN A 5 -5.91 30.40 23.59
N VAL A 6 -6.37 29.19 23.25
CA VAL A 6 -5.86 28.40 22.13
C VAL A 6 -6.18 29.07 20.79
N ILE A 7 -7.42 29.54 20.61
CA ILE A 7 -7.83 30.27 19.40
C ILE A 7 -7.03 31.56 19.24
N LYS A 8 -6.71 32.25 20.34
CA LYS A 8 -5.90 33.47 20.33
C LYS A 8 -4.46 33.19 19.86
N SER A 9 -3.86 32.08 20.30
CA SER A 9 -2.52 31.65 19.88
C SER A 9 -2.45 31.17 18.42
N MET A 10 -3.57 30.65 17.88
CA MET A 10 -3.65 30.22 16.48
C MET A 10 -3.85 31.38 15.49
N LYS A 11 -4.27 32.56 15.96
CA LYS A 11 -4.43 33.77 15.12
C LYS A 11 -3.11 34.48 14.82
N THR A 12 -2.04 34.21 15.58
CA THR A 12 -0.69 34.71 15.34
C THR A 12 -0.07 34.05 14.10
N ASP A 13 0.80 34.75 13.37
CA ASP A 13 1.38 34.25 12.11
C ASP A 13 2.16 32.93 12.28
N ILE A 14 2.87 32.77 13.40
CA ILE A 14 3.55 31.52 13.77
C ILE A 14 2.54 30.39 14.02
N GLY A 15 1.41 30.69 14.67
CA GLY A 15 0.34 29.72 14.94
C GLY A 15 -0.30 29.18 13.67
N LYS A 16 -0.53 30.04 12.66
CA LYS A 16 -1.04 29.64 11.34
C LYS A 16 -0.07 28.72 10.60
N MET A 17 1.23 28.99 10.69
CA MET A 17 2.27 28.16 10.08
C MET A 17 2.29 26.76 10.69
N ILE A 18 2.33 26.66 12.02
CA ILE A 18 2.33 25.38 12.74
C ILE A 18 1.04 24.58 12.44
N LEU A 19 -0.12 25.25 12.44
CA LEU A 19 -1.39 24.61 12.13
C LEU A 19 -1.42 24.04 10.71
N SER A 20 -0.90 24.77 9.73
CA SER A 20 -0.84 24.31 8.33
C SER A 20 0.04 23.06 8.18
N ILE A 21 1.16 23.00 8.89
CA ILE A 21 2.06 21.83 8.90
C ILE A 21 1.37 20.62 9.54
N ILE A 22 0.74 20.81 10.70
CA ILE A 22 0.03 19.73 11.41
C ILE A 22 -1.12 19.18 10.56
N LEU A 23 -1.90 20.06 9.93
CA LEU A 23 -3.00 19.66 9.04
C LEU A 23 -2.49 18.91 7.80
N GLY A 24 -1.38 19.35 7.20
CA GLY A 24 -0.75 18.67 6.07
C GLY A 24 -0.27 17.26 6.43
N ILE A 25 0.43 17.11 7.56
CA ILE A 25 0.91 15.82 8.05
C ILE A 25 -0.25 14.90 8.47
N GLY A 26 -1.26 15.46 9.11
CA GLY A 26 -2.47 14.72 9.51
C GLY A 26 -3.22 14.17 8.31
N LEU A 27 -3.41 14.99 7.27
CA LEU A 27 -4.06 14.58 6.04
C LEU A 27 -3.24 13.53 5.27
N ALA A 28 -1.92 13.70 5.18
CA ALA A 28 -1.02 12.72 4.57
C ALA A 28 -1.08 11.35 5.27
N SER A 29 -1.20 11.34 6.59
CA SER A 29 -1.32 10.12 7.39
C SER A 29 -2.64 9.38 7.16
N LEU A 30 -3.74 10.12 6.97
CA LEU A 30 -5.04 9.55 6.59
C LEU A 30 -5.00 8.90 5.21
N PHE A 31 -4.34 9.55 4.24
CA PHE A 31 -4.13 8.96 2.91
C PHE A 31 -3.25 7.71 2.97
N ARG A 32 -2.23 7.65 3.82
CA ARG A 32 -1.41 6.43 3.99
C ARG A 32 -2.23 5.24 4.46
N LYS A 33 -3.13 5.44 5.43
CA LYS A 33 -4.05 4.40 5.91
C LYS A 33 -5.09 3.99 4.87
N SER A 34 -5.54 4.93 4.04
CA SER A 34 -6.41 4.62 2.90
C SER A 34 -5.66 3.82 1.82
N CYS A 35 -4.38 4.10 1.58
CA CYS A 35 -3.56 3.34 0.63
C CYS A 35 -3.24 1.91 1.09
N GLU A 36 -3.09 1.66 2.41
CA GLU A 36 -2.98 0.29 2.95
C GLU A 36 -4.24 -0.55 2.69
N SER A 37 -5.39 0.08 2.42
CA SER A 37 -6.61 -0.63 2.03
C SER A 37 -6.62 -1.01 0.55
N ARG A 38 -6.00 -2.17 0.25
CA ARG A 38 -6.12 -3.00 -0.97
C ARG A 38 -5.74 -2.38 -2.34
N ASN A 39 -5.60 -1.07 -2.46
CA ASN A 39 -5.33 -0.38 -3.73
C ASN A 39 -3.87 0.06 -3.94
N CYS A 40 -3.02 -0.03 -2.91
CA CYS A 40 -1.60 0.36 -2.99
C CYS A 40 -0.63 -0.82 -2.81
N LEU A 41 -1.06 -2.05 -3.11
CA LEU A 41 -0.18 -3.21 -3.13
C LEU A 41 0.39 -3.39 -4.54
N VAL A 42 1.66 -3.03 -4.73
CA VAL A 42 2.41 -3.34 -5.95
C VAL A 42 2.96 -4.75 -5.81
N PHE A 43 2.31 -5.70 -6.49
CA PHE A 43 2.78 -7.09 -6.50
C PHE A 43 3.98 -7.22 -7.43
N HIS A 44 5.16 -7.35 -6.82
CA HIS A 44 6.34 -7.78 -7.55
C HIS A 44 6.33 -9.31 -7.61
N ALA A 45 6.27 -9.86 -8.83
CA ALA A 45 6.46 -11.29 -9.01
C ALA A 45 7.92 -11.65 -8.64
N PRO A 46 8.14 -12.79 -7.97
CA PRO A 46 9.49 -13.29 -7.72
C PRO A 46 10.21 -13.57 -9.06
N SER A 47 11.54 -13.51 -9.03
CA SER A 47 12.35 -13.76 -10.22
C SER A 47 12.13 -15.18 -10.77
N PHE A 48 12.15 -15.34 -12.10
CA PHE A 48 12.03 -16.64 -12.75
C PHE A 48 13.03 -17.66 -12.24
N LYS A 49 14.24 -17.21 -11.88
CA LYS A 49 15.29 -18.07 -11.33
C LYS A 49 14.87 -18.71 -10.00
N GLU A 50 14.28 -17.92 -9.11
CA GLU A 50 13.82 -18.39 -7.81
C GLU A 50 12.69 -19.40 -7.93
N ILE A 51 11.75 -19.18 -8.87
CA ILE A 51 10.63 -20.10 -9.09
C ILE A 51 11.11 -21.45 -9.65
N ASN A 52 12.13 -21.46 -10.50
CA ASN A 52 12.68 -22.67 -11.11
C ASN A 52 13.61 -23.46 -10.20
N GLU A 53 14.34 -22.79 -9.32
CA GLU A 53 15.31 -23.44 -8.42
C GLU A 53 14.62 -24.04 -7.20
N ASN A 54 13.47 -23.49 -6.78
CA ASN A 54 12.75 -23.94 -5.60
C ASN A 54 11.68 -25.00 -5.90
N VAL A 55 11.45 -25.88 -4.91
CA VAL A 55 10.39 -26.90 -4.92
C VAL A 55 9.33 -26.48 -3.91
N TYR A 56 8.08 -26.35 -4.37
CA TYR A 56 6.98 -25.87 -3.55
C TYR A 56 6.11 -27.04 -3.11
N LYS A 57 5.82 -27.12 -1.82
CA LYS A 57 4.91 -28.13 -1.25
C LYS A 57 3.48 -27.60 -1.26
N TYR A 58 2.59 -28.26 -1.96
CA TYR A 58 1.16 -27.98 -1.97
C TYR A 58 0.38 -29.28 -1.84
N ASP A 59 -0.63 -29.31 -0.97
CA ASP A 59 -1.48 -30.50 -0.73
C ASP A 59 -0.66 -31.80 -0.53
N ASN A 60 0.38 -31.69 0.31
CA ASN A 60 1.32 -32.76 0.65
C ASN A 60 2.16 -33.33 -0.51
N LYS A 61 2.13 -32.70 -1.70
CA LYS A 61 2.93 -33.06 -2.87
C LYS A 61 3.91 -31.94 -3.22
N CYS A 62 5.06 -32.33 -3.74
CA CYS A 62 6.13 -31.40 -4.13
C CYS A 62 6.04 -31.10 -5.63
N TYR A 63 5.98 -29.82 -5.98
CA TYR A 63 5.87 -29.36 -7.36
C TYR A 63 7.05 -28.46 -7.72
N LYS A 64 7.60 -28.67 -8.92
CA LYS A 64 8.60 -27.80 -9.52
C LYS A 64 7.95 -27.07 -10.68
N PHE A 65 7.94 -25.75 -10.62
CA PHE A 65 7.37 -24.93 -11.69
C PHE A 65 8.43 -24.66 -12.76
N LYS A 66 8.01 -24.74 -14.02
CA LYS A 66 8.80 -24.30 -15.18
C LYS A 66 7.98 -23.27 -15.94
N GLU A 67 8.61 -22.17 -16.31
CA GLU A 67 8.01 -21.16 -17.15
C GLU A 67 7.75 -21.70 -18.56
N HIS A 68 6.63 -21.31 -19.14
CA HIS A 68 6.36 -21.53 -20.54
C HIS A 68 5.82 -20.23 -21.14
N PRO A 69 6.37 -19.75 -22.27
CA PRO A 69 5.86 -18.56 -22.93
C PRO A 69 4.42 -18.82 -23.39
N THR A 70 3.49 -17.95 -23.02
CA THR A 70 2.09 -18.05 -23.44
C THR A 70 1.55 -16.68 -23.83
N LYS A 71 0.56 -16.65 -24.71
CA LYS A 71 -0.07 -15.41 -25.13
C LYS A 71 -0.97 -14.90 -24.00
N CYS A 72 -0.71 -13.68 -23.53
CA CYS A 72 -1.54 -13.03 -22.53
C CYS A 72 -2.94 -12.78 -23.11
N ASN A 73 -3.95 -13.46 -22.58
CA ASN A 73 -5.33 -13.24 -22.99
C ASN A 73 -5.93 -12.07 -22.19
N GLY A 74 -6.01 -10.90 -22.80
CA GLY A 74 -6.53 -9.67 -22.18
C GLY A 74 -7.98 -9.75 -21.65
N LYS A 75 -8.73 -10.81 -22.00
CA LYS A 75 -10.08 -11.09 -21.48
C LYS A 75 -10.10 -11.81 -20.14
N LYS A 76 -8.97 -12.35 -19.67
CA LYS A 76 -8.84 -13.05 -18.37
C LYS A 76 -8.04 -12.21 -17.39
N LYS A 77 -8.58 -11.06 -17.00
CA LYS A 77 -8.06 -10.29 -15.86
C LYS A 77 -8.46 -11.02 -14.57
N LYS A 78 -7.70 -12.04 -14.17
CA LYS A 78 -7.87 -12.63 -12.83
C LYS A 78 -7.39 -11.59 -11.82
N GLN A 79 -8.33 -10.78 -11.31
CA GLN A 79 -8.07 -10.02 -10.10
C GLN A 79 -7.98 -11.02 -8.95
N VAL A 80 -6.79 -11.13 -8.36
CA VAL A 80 -6.62 -11.90 -7.14
C VAL A 80 -7.22 -11.05 -6.02
N ARG A 81 -8.43 -11.40 -5.58
CA ARG A 81 -9.03 -10.78 -4.39
C ARG A 81 -8.34 -11.35 -3.17
N PHE A 82 -7.49 -10.56 -2.53
CA PHE A 82 -7.05 -10.84 -1.17
C PHE A 82 -8.10 -10.28 -0.20
N ALA A 83 -8.48 -11.11 0.77
CA ALA A 83 -9.38 -10.76 1.88
C ALA A 83 -8.80 -9.63 2.73
#